data_AF-A0A1W9LHS2-F1
#
_entry.id   AF-A0A1W9LHS2-F1
#
_cell.length_a   1.000
_cell.length_b   1.000
_cell.length_c   1.000
_cell.angle_alpha   90.00
_cell.angle_beta   90.00
_cell.angle_gamma   90.00
#
_symmetry.space_group_name_H-M   'P 1'
#
loop_
_entity.id
_entity.type
_entity.pdbx_description
1 polymer ?
#
loop_
_entity_poly.entity_id
_entity_poly.type
_entity_poly.pdbx_seq_one_letter_code
_entity_poly.pdbx_strand_id
1 'polypeptide(L)' 'MGFKKASQDMNFAEFLLKSSMKKNRCLDNLSKINKLLNWDSIEEILVKYYSTGRSIKGAGAYPPLLLFKCLLLQKWFR' A
#
# COMPACT_ATOMS: atom_id res chain seq x y z
N MET A 1 -18.67 -4.83 4.10
CA MET A 1 -18.16 -3.61 3.44
C MET A 1 -18.53 -3.72 1.96
N GLY A 2 -19.50 -2.93 1.51
CA GLY A 2 -20.09 -3.07 0.17
C GLY A 2 -19.33 -2.27 -0.87
N PHE A 3 -18.81 -2.95 -1.89
CA PHE A 3 -18.30 -2.29 -3.09
C PHE A 3 -19.48 -1.70 -3.86
N LYS A 4 -19.55 -0.37 -3.94
CA LYS A 4 -20.57 0.34 -4.72
C LYS A 4 -20.19 0.19 -6.20
N LYS A 5 -21.06 -0.48 -6.96
CA LYS A 5 -20.98 -0.55 -8.43
C LYS A 5 -20.92 0.88 -8.96
N ALA A 6 -19.88 1.20 -9.73
CA ALA A 6 -19.74 2.51 -10.36
C ALA A 6 -20.96 2.75 -11.28
N SER A 7 -21.89 3.59 -10.85
CA SER A 7 -22.94 4.13 -11.70
C SER A 7 -22.28 5.04 -12.74
N GLN A 8 -22.79 5.03 -13.97
CA GLN A 8 -22.27 5.83 -15.09
C GLN A 8 -22.28 7.35 -14.82
N ASP A 9 -23.05 7.80 -13.83
CA ASP A 9 -23.19 9.21 -13.48
C ASP A 9 -22.25 9.54 -12.31
N MET A 10 -21.22 10.34 -12.60
CA MET A 10 -20.28 10.81 -11.58
C MET A 10 -21.01 11.67 -10.55
N ASN A 11 -20.92 11.30 -9.27
CA ASN A 11 -21.55 12.04 -8.19
C ASN A 11 -20.87 13.41 -8.00
N PHE A 12 -21.59 14.43 -7.50
CA PHE A 12 -21.06 15.79 -7.29
C PHE A 12 -19.76 15.80 -6.47
N ALA A 13 -19.69 14.96 -5.43
CA ALA A 13 -18.49 14.75 -4.65
C ALA A 13 -17.32 14.20 -5.48
N GLU A 14 -17.57 13.26 -6.39
CA GLU A 14 -16.56 12.72 -7.30
C GLU A 14 -16.09 13.77 -8.31
N PHE A 15 -16.99 14.62 -8.82
CA PHE A 15 -16.64 15.70 -9.74
C PHE A 15 -15.71 16.73 -9.08
N LEU A 16 -16.00 17.15 -7.85
CA LEU A 16 -15.14 18.06 -7.09
C LEU A 16 -13.78 17.40 -6.78
N LEU A 17 -13.79 16.15 -6.30
CA LEU A 17 -12.58 15.41 -5.97
C LEU A 17 -11.75 15.05 -7.21
N LYS A 18 -12.35 14.93 -8.40
CA LYS A 18 -11.64 14.61 -9.66
C LYS A 18 -10.48 15.58 -9.92
N SER A 19 -10.66 16.86 -9.61
CA SER A 19 -9.65 17.90 -9.81
C SER A 19 -8.41 17.70 -8.92
N SER A 20 -8.62 17.23 -7.68
CA SER A 20 -7.58 16.92 -6.71
C SER A 20 -6.93 15.55 -6.99
N MET A 21 -7.74 14.55 -7.37
CA MET A 21 -7.29 13.19 -7.71
C MET A 21 -6.42 13.15 -8.98
N LYS A 22 -6.72 13.97 -10.01
CA LYS A 22 -5.92 14.09 -11.24
C LYS A 22 -4.48 14.56 -11.03
N LYS A 23 -4.18 15.17 -9.87
CA LYS A 23 -2.86 15.75 -9.55
C LYS A 23 -2.18 15.07 -8.37
N ASN A 24 -2.54 13.82 -8.07
CA ASN A 24 -1.86 13.09 -6.98
C ASN A 24 -0.46 12.64 -7.42
N ARG A 25 0.48 13.59 -7.50
CA ARG A 25 1.90 13.37 -7.84
C ARG A 25 2.54 12.34 -6.91
N CYS A 26 2.07 12.25 -5.67
CA CYS A 26 2.53 11.27 -4.70
C CYS A 26 2.17 9.84 -5.15
N LEU A 27 0.95 9.64 -5.64
CA LEU A 27 0.52 8.34 -6.18
C LEU A 27 1.33 7.96 -7.43
N ASP A 28 1.57 8.92 -8.33
CA ASP A 28 2.38 8.69 -9.53
C ASP A 28 3.80 8.27 -9.16
N ASN A 29 4.43 8.97 -8.21
CA ASN A 29 5.77 8.65 -7.73
C ASN A 29 5.82 7.29 -7.02
N LEU A 30 4.85 7.00 -6.16
CA LEU A 30 4.74 5.68 -5.51
C LEU A 30 4.55 4.56 -6.54
N SER A 31 3.78 4.80 -7.60
CA SER A 31 3.59 3.82 -8.68
C SER A 31 4.89 3.56 -9.46
N LYS A 32 5.70 4.61 -9.68
CA LYS A 32 7.02 4.47 -10.32
C LYS A 32 7.97 3.67 -9.43
N ILE A 33 8.06 4.01 -8.14
CA ILE A 33 8.88 3.28 -7.18
C ILE A 33 8.46 1.80 -7.12
N ASN A 34 7.15 1.54 -7.09
CA ASN A 34 6.61 0.19 -7.06
C ASN A 34 6.97 -0.63 -8.31
N LYS A 35 7.16 0.02 -9.47
CA LYS A 35 7.60 -0.64 -10.72
C LYS A 35 9.12 -0.81 -10.81
N LEU A 36 9.90 0.06 -10.17
CA LEU A 36 11.36 0.04 -10.23
C LEU A 36 11.98 -0.96 -9.26
N LEU A 37 11.32 -1.24 -8.14
CA LEU A 37 11.81 -2.16 -7.12
C LEU A 37 11.38 -3.60 -7.40
N ASN A 38 12.33 -4.53 -7.32
CA ASN A 38 12.03 -5.95 -7.28
C ASN A 38 11.59 -6.34 -5.86
N TRP A 39 10.28 -6.42 -5.64
CA TRP A 39 9.71 -6.72 -4.33
C TRP A 39 9.94 -8.16 -3.88
N ASP A 40 10.05 -9.11 -4.81
CA ASP A 40 10.21 -10.53 -4.49
C ASP A 40 11.57 -10.77 -3.82
N SER A 41 12.64 -10.20 -4.37
CA SER A 41 13.98 -10.29 -3.76
C SER A 41 14.04 -9.61 -2.39
N ILE A 42 13.31 -8.52 -2.18
CA ILE A 42 13.23 -7.84 -0.89
C ILE A 42 12.47 -8.72 0.11
N GLU A 43 11.37 -9.34 -0.31
CA GLU A 43 10.57 -10.23 0.53
C GLU A 43 11.36 -11.46 0.97
N GLU A 44 12.12 -12.09 0.06
CA GLU A 44 13.01 -13.21 0.40
C GLU A 44 14.02 -12.86 1.51
N ILE A 45 14.64 -11.68 1.40
CA ILE A 45 15.57 -11.18 2.41
C ILE A 45 14.82 -10.93 3.73
N LEU A 46 13.67 -10.28 3.68
CA LEU A 46 12.88 -9.96 4.86
C LEU A 46 12.43 -11.23 5.59
N VAL A 47 11.95 -12.25 4.87
CA VAL A 47 11.53 -13.54 5.45
C VAL A 47 12.69 -14.25 6.14
N LYS A 48 13.91 -14.17 5.59
CA LYS A 48 15.11 -14.75 6.21
C LYS A 48 15.39 -14.19 7.62
N TYR A 49 15.10 -12.92 7.85
CA TYR A 49 15.35 -12.25 9.13
C TYR A 49 14.10 -12.11 10.01
N TYR A 50 12.91 -12.28 9.44
CA TYR A 50 11.63 -12.15 10.13
C TYR A 50 11.09 -13.52 10.58
N SER A 51 11.56 -13.99 11.73
CA SER A 51 11.17 -15.30 12.28
C SER A 51 9.81 -15.31 13.03
N THR A 52 9.05 -14.22 12.95
CA THR A 52 7.82 -13.99 13.74
C THR A 52 6.63 -14.77 13.18
N GLY A 53 5.85 -15.37 14.08
CA GLY A 53 4.76 -16.31 13.73
C GLY A 53 4.72 -17.58 14.59
N ARG A 54 5.65 -17.77 15.53
CA ARG A 54 5.72 -18.97 16.39
C ARG A 54 4.76 -18.98 17.59
N SER A 55 3.95 -17.93 17.78
CA SER A 55 3.02 -17.89 18.91
C SER A 55 1.73 -18.62 18.58
N ILE A 56 1.42 -19.65 19.36
CA ILE A 56 0.20 -20.47 19.28
C ILE A 56 -1.01 -19.68 19.81
N LYS A 57 -0.77 -18.57 20.52
CA LYS A 57 -1.79 -17.69 21.11
C LYS A 57 -1.64 -16.28 20.56
N GLY A 58 -2.71 -15.74 19.99
CA GLY A 58 -2.79 -14.39 19.45
C GLY A 58 -3.10 -14.34 17.95
N ALA A 59 -3.25 -13.12 17.43
CA ALA A 59 -3.36 -12.91 15.99
C ALA A 59 -2.02 -13.19 15.30
N GLY A 60 -2.08 -13.76 14.09
CA GLY A 60 -0.88 -14.00 13.29
C GLY A 60 -0.08 -12.73 13.06
N ALA A 61 1.24 -12.87 12.93
CA ALA A 61 2.11 -11.75 12.62
C ALA A 61 1.75 -11.16 11.24
N TYR A 62 1.82 -9.84 11.11
CA TYR A 62 1.67 -9.18 9.81
C TYR A 62 2.79 -9.61 8.85
N PRO A 63 2.52 -9.70 7.54
CA PRO A 63 3.55 -10.00 6.56
C PRO A 63 4.70 -8.98 6.63
N PRO A 64 5.96 -9.45 6.57
CA PRO A 64 7.11 -8.55 6.72
C PRO A 64 7.18 -7.50 5.60
N LEU A 65 6.77 -7.85 4.38
CA LEU A 65 6.72 -6.91 3.25
C LEU A 65 5.75 -5.74 3.50
N LEU A 66 4.61 -6.00 4.15
CA LEU A 66 3.62 -4.97 4.50
C LEU A 66 4.23 -3.97 5.48
N LEU A 67 4.83 -4.49 6.56
CA LEU A 67 5.47 -3.66 7.58
C LEU A 67 6.60 -2.82 6.99
N PHE A 68 7.41 -3.40 6.11
CA PHE A 68 8.46 -2.68 5.40
C PHE A 68 7.92 -1.54 4.53
N LYS A 69 6.86 -1.78 3.76
CA LYS A 69 6.20 -0.73 2.95
C LYS A 69 5.65 0.40 3.82
N CYS A 70 5.06 0.08 4.98
CA CYS A 70 4.62 1.10 5.94
C CYS A 70 5.77 1.95 6.48
N LEU A 71 6.92 1.35 6.78
CA LEU A 71 8.13 2.07 7.22
C LEU A 71 8.67 3.01 6.14
N LEU A 72 8.68 2.57 4.87
CA LEU A 72 9.08 3.40 3.75
C LEU A 72 8.17 4.62 3.60
N LEU A 73 6.85 4.41 3.67
CA LEU A 73 5.86 5.50 3.63
C LEU A 73 6.09 6.50 4.77
N GLN A 74 6.30 6.02 6.00
CA GLN A 74 6.59 6.89 7.14
C GLN A 74 7.86 7.72 6.93
N LYS A 75 8.92 7.15 6.34
CA LYS A 75 10.16 7.89 6.08
C LYS A 75 10.05 8.88 4.93
N TRP A 76 9.24 8.60 3.91
CA TRP A 76 9.13 9.46 2.73
C TRP A 76 8.15 10.62 2.88
N PHE A 77 7.11 10.47 3.71
CA PHE A 77 6.04 11.47 3.89
C PHE A 77 6.06 12.13 5.27
N ARG A 78 7.23 12.18 5.91
CA ARG A 78 7.41 12.83 7.20
C ARG A 78 7.26 14.34 7.11
#